data_AF-A0AAD1D3K0-F1
#
_entry.id   AF-A0AAD1D3K0-F1
#
_cell.length_a   1.000
_cell.length_b   1.000
_cell.length_c   1.000
_cell.angle_alpha   90.00
_cell.angle_beta   90.00
_cell.angle_gamma   90.00
#
_symmetry.space_group_name_H-M   'P 1'
#
loop_
_entity.id
_entity.type
_entity.pdbx_description
1 polymer ?
#
loop_
_entity_poly.entity_id
_entity_poly.type
_entity_poly.pdbx_seq_one_letter_code
_entity_poly.pdbx_strand_id
1 'polypeptide(L)'
;MCVFRQAFGWFGRLLGAPERISLHFIAHPRTAAYVRPLVRKLLADDDDGETYRTALKDWHRAERPPLALYHGTTSFCRIDGPSQWVGDHPFPLGGLILSPGVTAHLDPFEAEALHEHMQGAVERAIRAWLADRSRRAQPAVLVEFDRREADRVAKAMIAAWAARQERNRRPAADDAKGPHHV
;
A
#
# COMPACT_ATOMS: atom_id res chain seq x y z
N MET A 1 13.15 12.99 13.12
CA MET A 1 12.40 12.38 14.25
C MET A 1 11.04 13.06 14.33
N CYS A 2 9.95 12.32 14.10
CA CYS A 2 8.62 12.71 14.58
C CYS A 2 7.76 11.44 14.64
N VAL A 3 7.41 11.07 15.86
CA VAL A 3 6.55 9.93 16.24
C VAL A 3 5.13 10.47 16.40
N PHE A 4 4.15 9.61 16.13
CA PHE A 4 2.70 9.76 16.38
C PHE A 4 1.88 10.57 15.37
N ARG A 5 1.32 9.85 14.39
CA ARG A 5 -0.03 10.13 13.88
C ARG A 5 -0.80 8.81 13.78
N GLN A 6 -1.26 8.33 14.93
CA GLN A 6 -2.26 7.28 15.02
C GLN A 6 -3.13 7.56 16.25
N ALA A 7 -4.11 8.44 16.08
CA ALA A 7 -5.30 8.59 16.92
C ALA A 7 -6.06 9.83 16.44
N PHE A 8 -7.02 9.69 15.52
CA PHE A 8 -8.17 10.61 15.37
C PHE A 8 -9.22 10.02 14.39
N GLY A 9 -9.54 8.74 14.51
CA GLY A 9 -10.54 8.08 13.66
C GLY A 9 -11.96 8.02 14.23
N TRP A 10 -12.19 8.42 15.49
CA TRP A 10 -13.39 7.93 16.21
C TRP A 10 -14.45 8.98 16.60
N PHE A 11 -14.11 10.27 16.72
CA PHE A 11 -15.08 11.25 17.26
C PHE A 11 -16.05 11.89 16.23
N GLY A 12 -15.95 11.59 14.94
CA GLY A 12 -16.82 12.18 13.91
C GLY A 12 -18.15 11.46 13.64
N ARG A 13 -18.38 10.26 14.17
CA ARG A 13 -19.52 9.39 13.76
C ARG A 13 -20.79 9.51 14.60
N LEU A 14 -20.88 10.45 15.56
CA LEU A 14 -21.89 10.32 16.62
C LEU A 14 -23.23 11.06 16.43
N LEU A 15 -23.43 11.95 15.45
CA LEU A 15 -24.66 12.78 15.41
C LEU A 15 -25.27 13.09 14.03
N GLY A 16 -25.13 12.22 13.04
CA GLY A 16 -25.86 12.37 11.78
C GLY A 16 -25.95 11.04 11.01
N ALA A 17 -27.13 10.71 10.49
CA ALA A 17 -27.24 9.63 9.52
C ALA A 17 -26.34 9.98 8.32
N PRO A 18 -25.44 9.09 7.88
CA PRO A 18 -24.56 9.40 6.75
C PRO A 18 -25.42 9.65 5.52
N GLU A 19 -25.29 10.85 4.95
CA GLU A 19 -25.95 11.23 3.71
C GLU A 19 -25.55 10.23 2.62
N ARG A 20 -26.54 9.50 2.08
CA ARG A 20 -26.29 8.53 1.02
C ARG A 20 -26.37 9.25 -0.32
N ILE A 21 -25.23 9.35 -1.01
CA ILE A 21 -25.13 9.91 -2.35
C ILE A 21 -25.29 8.78 -3.38
N SER A 22 -26.20 8.94 -4.34
CA SER A 22 -26.36 8.01 -5.46
C SER A 22 -25.46 8.38 -6.63
N LEU A 23 -24.53 7.48 -6.98
CA LEU A 23 -23.65 7.63 -8.14
C LEU A 23 -24.19 6.81 -9.32
N HIS A 24 -24.27 7.43 -10.50
CA HIS A 24 -24.75 6.80 -11.73
C HIS A 24 -23.68 6.88 -12.82
N PHE A 25 -23.39 5.76 -13.48
CA PHE A 25 -22.40 5.67 -14.56
C PHE A 25 -22.99 4.92 -15.75
N ILE A 26 -22.73 5.41 -16.97
CA ILE A 26 -23.10 4.76 -18.22
C ILE A 26 -21.83 4.19 -18.84
N ALA A 27 -21.85 2.90 -19.18
CA ALA A 27 -20.73 2.22 -19.81
C ALA A 27 -21.22 1.11 -20.76
N HIS A 28 -20.39 0.75 -21.73
CA HIS A 28 -20.64 -0.40 -22.60
C HIS A 28 -20.76 -1.68 -21.75
N PRO A 29 -21.64 -2.65 -22.09
CA PRO A 29 -21.88 -3.84 -21.27
C PRO A 29 -20.61 -4.60 -20.87
N ARG A 30 -19.65 -4.74 -21.80
CA ARG A 30 -18.34 -5.39 -21.53
C ARG A 30 -17.53 -4.65 -20.46
N THR A 31 -17.47 -3.32 -20.54
CA THR A 31 -16.78 -2.49 -19.56
C THR A 31 -17.51 -2.50 -18.22
N ALA A 32 -18.85 -2.44 -18.23
CA ALA A 32 -19.66 -2.49 -17.03
C ALA A 32 -19.46 -3.82 -16.26
N ALA A 33 -19.41 -4.95 -16.96
CA ALA A 33 -19.16 -6.26 -16.36
C ALA A 33 -17.82 -6.30 -15.62
N TYR A 34 -16.78 -5.67 -16.19
CA TYR A 34 -15.45 -5.60 -15.60
C TYR A 34 -15.36 -4.58 -14.43
N VAL A 35 -15.88 -3.37 -14.61
CA VAL A 35 -15.70 -2.24 -13.69
C VAL A 35 -16.64 -2.33 -12.47
N ARG A 36 -17.85 -2.87 -12.63
CA ARG A 36 -18.86 -2.95 -11.55
C ARG A 36 -18.33 -3.60 -10.25
N PRO A 37 -17.65 -4.76 -10.25
CA PRO A 37 -17.10 -5.32 -9.02
C PRO A 37 -15.99 -4.46 -8.40
N LEU A 38 -15.18 -3.77 -9.20
CA LEU A 38 -14.13 -2.87 -8.72
C LEU A 38 -14.73 -1.64 -8.03
N VAL A 39 -15.73 -1.00 -8.65
CA VAL A 39 -16.45 0.14 -8.06
C VAL A 39 -17.12 -0.27 -6.74
N ARG A 40 -17.71 -1.47 -6.66
CA ARG A 40 -18.27 -1.98 -5.40
C ARG A 40 -17.23 -2.07 -4.28
N LYS A 41 -16.02 -2.57 -4.58
CA LYS A 41 -14.91 -2.61 -3.62
C LYS A 41 -14.49 -1.20 -3.20
N LEU A 42 -14.41 -0.27 -4.15
CA LEU A 42 -14.03 1.12 -3.88
C LEU A 42 -15.07 1.90 -3.07
N LEU A 43 -16.35 1.52 -3.15
CA LEU A 43 -17.45 2.16 -2.42
C LEU A 43 -17.75 1.49 -1.07
N ALA A 44 -17.09 0.39 -0.74
CA ALA A 44 -17.26 -0.25 0.56
C ALA A 44 -16.83 0.70 1.68
N ASP A 45 -17.69 0.86 2.70
CA ASP A 45 -17.42 1.68 3.89
C ASP A 45 -16.81 0.81 5.00
N ASP A 46 -15.68 0.20 4.68
CA ASP A 46 -14.86 -0.62 5.56
C ASP A 46 -13.37 -0.35 5.31
N ASP A 47 -12.52 -0.96 6.15
CA ASP A 47 -11.06 -0.81 6.09
C ASP A 47 -10.49 -1.21 4.70
N ASP A 48 -11.10 -2.22 4.08
CA ASP A 48 -10.69 -2.70 2.75
C ASP A 48 -11.03 -1.65 1.68
N GLY A 49 -12.24 -1.11 1.69
CA GLY A 49 -12.66 -0.02 0.80
C GLY A 49 -11.79 1.23 0.96
N GLU A 50 -11.45 1.60 2.19
CA GLU A 50 -10.50 2.70 2.47
C GLU A 50 -9.12 2.39 1.90
N THR A 51 -8.65 1.15 2.06
CA THR A 51 -7.37 0.71 1.52
C THR A 51 -7.36 0.75 -0.02
N TYR A 52 -8.42 0.30 -0.69
CA TYR A 52 -8.55 0.40 -2.14
C TYR A 52 -8.53 1.85 -2.63
N ARG A 53 -9.28 2.75 -1.97
CA ARG A 53 -9.28 4.19 -2.31
C ARG A 53 -7.89 4.83 -2.10
N THR A 54 -7.20 4.44 -1.03
CA THR A 54 -5.83 4.90 -0.75
C THR A 54 -4.84 4.40 -1.80
N ALA A 55 -4.94 3.13 -2.20
CA ALA A 55 -4.08 2.55 -3.23
C ALA A 55 -4.25 3.21 -4.62
N LEU A 56 -5.44 3.72 -4.93
CA LEU A 56 -5.71 4.42 -6.20
C LEU A 56 -5.56 5.95 -6.11
N LYS A 57 -5.18 6.49 -4.95
CA LYS A 57 -5.05 7.94 -4.75
C LYS A 57 -4.08 8.58 -5.74
N ASP A 58 -2.98 7.90 -6.04
CA ASP A 58 -1.99 8.42 -6.98
C ASP A 58 -2.44 8.32 -8.44
N TRP A 59 -3.31 7.35 -8.76
CA TRP A 59 -3.97 7.26 -10.06
C TRP A 59 -4.93 8.42 -10.26
N HIS A 60 -5.68 8.78 -9.21
CA HIS A 60 -6.60 9.91 -9.25
C HIS A 60 -5.89 11.26 -9.44
N ARG A 61 -4.68 11.40 -8.91
CA ARG A 61 -3.88 12.64 -8.98
C ARG A 61 -3.05 12.78 -10.25
N ALA A 62 -2.85 11.69 -10.98
CA ALA A 62 -2.00 11.70 -12.17
C ALA A 62 -2.75 12.27 -13.37
N GLU A 63 -2.08 13.16 -14.13
CA GLU A 63 -2.61 13.68 -15.39
C GLU A 63 -2.76 12.58 -16.45
N ARG A 64 -1.87 11.59 -16.40
CA ARG A 64 -1.87 10.39 -17.25
C ARG A 64 -2.06 9.14 -16.40
N PRO A 65 -2.70 8.08 -16.92
CA PRO A 65 -2.88 6.84 -16.17
C PRO A 65 -1.51 6.23 -15.84
N PRO A 66 -1.19 5.96 -14.56
CA PRO A 66 0.06 5.33 -14.20
C PRO A 66 0.09 3.87 -14.68
N LEU A 67 1.19 3.46 -15.33
CA LEU A 67 1.49 2.05 -15.61
C LEU A 67 2.12 1.37 -14.40
N ALA A 68 2.98 2.10 -13.67
CA ALA A 68 3.64 1.61 -12.47
C ALA A 68 3.89 2.76 -11.48
N LEU A 69 3.84 2.41 -10.19
CA LEU A 69 4.15 3.30 -9.08
C LEU A 69 5.19 2.61 -8.20
N TYR A 70 6.28 3.29 -7.91
CA TYR A 70 7.32 2.80 -7.00
C TYR A 70 7.51 3.80 -5.87
N HIS A 71 7.41 3.29 -4.64
CA HIS A 71 7.53 4.08 -3.43
C HIS A 71 8.76 3.65 -2.64
N GLY A 72 9.69 4.58 -2.47
CA GLY A 72 10.68 4.54 -1.41
C GLY A 72 10.15 5.21 -0.14
N THR A 73 10.98 5.29 0.90
CA THR A 73 10.61 5.96 2.15
C THR A 73 10.43 7.47 1.98
N THR A 74 11.25 8.09 1.13
CA THR A 74 11.27 9.55 0.89
C THR A 74 11.19 9.92 -0.59
N SER A 75 11.26 8.91 -1.47
CA SER A 75 11.31 9.09 -2.90
C SER A 75 10.17 8.32 -3.55
N PHE A 76 9.75 8.78 -4.70
CA PHE A 76 8.63 8.24 -5.46
C PHE A 76 8.98 8.32 -6.93
N CYS A 77 8.65 7.28 -7.69
CA CYS A 77 8.59 7.40 -9.14
C CYS A 77 7.33 6.77 -9.70
N ARG A 78 6.86 7.38 -10.80
CA ARG A 78 5.68 6.99 -11.55
C ARG A 78 6.05 6.83 -13.01
N ILE A 79 5.61 5.75 -13.61
CA ILE A 79 5.71 5.50 -15.04
C ILE A 79 4.35 5.78 -15.67
N ASP A 80 4.31 6.68 -16.65
CA ASP A 80 3.07 7.20 -17.22
C ASP A 80 2.70 6.46 -18.50
N GLY A 81 1.43 6.06 -18.60
CA GLY A 81 0.86 5.44 -19.79
C GLY A 81 -0.01 6.41 -20.61
N PRO A 82 -0.79 5.86 -21.57
CA PRO A 82 -0.81 4.44 -22.00
C PRO A 82 0.47 3.98 -22.70
N SER A 83 0.82 2.69 -22.61
CA SER A 83 1.95 2.12 -23.34
C SER A 83 1.77 2.23 -24.86
N GLN A 84 2.84 2.59 -25.57
CA GLN A 84 2.93 2.62 -27.02
C GLN A 84 3.81 1.46 -27.51
N TRP A 85 3.28 0.63 -28.40
CA TRP A 85 4.02 -0.52 -28.93
C TRP A 85 4.83 -0.12 -30.17
N VAL A 86 6.12 -0.44 -30.16
CA VAL A 86 7.01 -0.35 -31.32
C VAL A 86 7.57 -1.75 -31.58
N GLY A 87 7.04 -2.43 -32.61
CA GLY A 87 7.23 -3.87 -32.75
C GLY A 87 6.68 -4.61 -31.52
N ASP A 88 7.50 -5.48 -30.93
CA ASP A 88 7.15 -6.26 -29.73
C ASP A 88 7.58 -5.59 -28.42
N HIS A 89 8.03 -4.33 -28.46
CA HIS A 89 8.50 -3.62 -27.27
C HIS A 89 7.53 -2.47 -26.88
N PRO A 90 7.00 -2.47 -25.64
CA PRO A 90 6.12 -1.41 -25.16
C PRO A 90 6.89 -0.28 -24.48
N PHE A 91 6.74 0.95 -24.98
CA PHE A 91 7.27 2.15 -24.33
C PHE A 91 6.21 2.85 -23.48
N PRO A 92 6.55 3.35 -22.28
CA PRO A 92 5.71 4.32 -21.58
C PRO A 92 5.69 5.65 -22.33
N LEU A 93 4.74 6.52 -21.98
CA LEU A 93 4.67 7.87 -22.55
C LEU A 93 5.45 8.92 -21.76
N GLY A 94 6.18 8.49 -20.73
CA GLY A 94 7.01 9.31 -19.87
C GLY A 94 6.93 8.85 -18.43
N GLY A 95 7.35 9.71 -17.52
CA GLY A 95 7.29 9.44 -16.09
C GLY A 95 7.61 10.65 -15.23
N LEU A 96 7.59 10.44 -13.92
CA LEU A 96 7.88 11.45 -12.92
C LEU A 96 8.70 10.83 -11.79
N ILE A 97 9.78 11.50 -11.40
CA ILE A 97 10.53 11.22 -10.18
C ILE A 97 10.32 12.38 -9.21
N LEU A 98 9.96 12.06 -7.97
CA LEU A 98 9.93 12.96 -6.84
C LEU A 98 10.88 12.43 -5.77
N SER A 99 11.88 13.21 -5.39
CA SER A 99 12.81 12.90 -4.32
C SER A 99 13.21 14.21 -3.62
N PRO A 100 13.76 14.19 -2.39
CA PRO A 100 14.16 15.43 -1.73
C PRO A 100 15.12 16.24 -2.59
N GLY A 101 14.69 17.46 -2.97
CA GLY A 101 15.46 18.36 -3.83
C GLY A 101 15.42 18.05 -5.33
N VAL A 102 14.70 17.01 -5.77
CA VAL A 102 14.63 16.61 -7.18
C VAL A 102 13.19 16.37 -7.61
N THR A 103 12.78 17.05 -8.67
CA THR A 103 11.57 16.74 -9.43
C THR A 103 11.98 16.64 -10.89
N ALA A 104 11.78 15.48 -11.50
CA ALA A 104 12.19 15.23 -12.87
C ALA A 104 11.04 14.57 -13.65
N HIS A 105 10.65 15.21 -14.75
CA HIS A 105 9.83 14.57 -15.77
C HIS A 105 10.73 13.78 -16.68
N LEU A 106 10.30 12.57 -17.02
CA LEU A 106 11.05 11.65 -17.86
C LEU A 106 10.41 11.57 -19.24
N ASP A 107 11.24 11.53 -20.26
CA ASP A 107 10.78 11.17 -21.60
C ASP A 107 10.45 9.66 -21.70
N PRO A 108 9.86 9.17 -22.80
CA PRO A 108 9.53 7.76 -22.97
C PRO A 108 10.70 6.78 -22.77
N PHE A 109 11.91 7.14 -23.19
CA PHE A 109 13.08 6.26 -23.13
C PHE A 109 13.68 6.26 -21.72
N GLU A 110 13.77 7.41 -21.07
CA GLU A 110 14.19 7.51 -19.68
C GLU A 110 13.21 6.78 -18.74
N ALA A 111 11.92 6.92 -19.00
CA ALA A 111 10.88 6.26 -18.23
C ALA A 111 10.89 4.73 -18.41
N GLU A 112 11.14 4.25 -19.63
CA GLU A 112 11.37 2.83 -19.89
C GLU A 112 12.56 2.34 -19.06
N ALA A 113 13.73 2.97 -19.24
CA ALA A 113 14.96 2.50 -18.61
C ALA A 113 14.83 2.48 -17.08
N LEU A 114 14.13 3.47 -16.51
CA LEU A 114 13.79 3.47 -15.09
C LEU A 114 12.81 2.34 -14.73
N HIS A 115 11.80 2.08 -15.55
CA HIS A 115 10.83 1.00 -15.33
C HIS A 115 11.53 -0.36 -15.24
N GLU A 116 12.40 -0.70 -16.20
CA GLU A 116 13.20 -1.94 -16.19
C GLU A 116 14.11 -2.00 -14.96
N HIS A 117 14.80 -0.90 -14.67
CA HIS A 117 15.69 -0.82 -13.50
C HIS A 117 14.93 -1.14 -12.21
N MET A 118 13.76 -0.53 -12.01
CA MET A 118 12.94 -0.69 -10.82
C MET A 118 12.35 -2.10 -10.72
N GLN A 119 11.85 -2.67 -11.83
CA GLN A 119 11.37 -4.06 -11.84
C GLN A 119 12.49 -5.04 -11.48
N GLY A 120 13.68 -4.87 -12.07
CA GLY A 120 14.84 -5.69 -11.75
C GLY A 120 15.28 -5.55 -10.29
N ALA A 121 15.24 -4.34 -9.73
CA ALA A 121 15.56 -4.09 -8.33
C ALA A 121 14.57 -4.77 -7.37
N VAL A 122 13.26 -4.66 -7.64
CA VAL A 122 12.20 -5.32 -6.87
C VAL A 122 12.34 -6.85 -6.91
N GLU A 123 12.55 -7.42 -8.11
CA GLU A 123 12.71 -8.87 -8.27
C GLU A 123 13.92 -9.40 -7.50
N ARG A 124 15.08 -8.71 -7.58
CA ARG A 124 16.28 -9.07 -6.82
C ARG A 124 16.03 -9.03 -5.31
N ALA A 125 15.36 -7.98 -4.82
CA ALA A 125 15.05 -7.83 -3.40
C ALA A 125 14.12 -8.95 -2.90
N ILE A 126 13.08 -9.29 -3.66
CA ILE A 126 12.15 -10.39 -3.33
C ILE A 126 12.91 -11.72 -3.30
N ARG A 127 13.72 -12.02 -4.32
CA ARG A 127 14.48 -13.27 -4.41
C ARG A 127 15.49 -13.45 -3.28
N ALA A 128 16.15 -12.37 -2.87
CA ALA A 128 17.08 -12.36 -1.76
C ALA A 128 16.34 -12.65 -0.44
N TRP A 129 15.24 -11.94 -0.17
CA TRP A 129 14.44 -12.14 1.03
C TRP A 129 13.90 -13.57 1.16
N LEU A 130 13.48 -14.18 0.04
CA LEU A 130 13.03 -15.57 0.01
C LEU A 130 14.16 -16.57 0.28
N ALA A 131 15.39 -16.28 -0.17
CA ALA A 131 16.55 -17.12 0.07
C ALA A 131 16.97 -17.08 1.55
N ASP A 132 17.06 -15.88 2.14
CA ASP A 132 17.50 -15.67 3.54
C ASP A 132 16.59 -16.35 4.57
N ARG A 133 15.32 -16.58 4.23
CA ARG A 133 14.33 -17.17 5.12
C ARG A 133 13.98 -18.63 4.80
N SER A 134 14.77 -19.28 3.93
CA SER A 134 14.56 -20.67 3.49
C SER A 134 13.13 -20.98 3.04
N ARG A 135 12.38 -19.96 2.58
CA ARG A 135 10.97 -20.13 2.15
C ARG A 135 10.86 -20.87 0.82
N ARG A 136 11.96 -20.98 0.07
CA ARG A 136 12.02 -21.77 -1.17
C ARG A 136 11.81 -23.28 -0.94
N ALA A 137 12.01 -23.77 0.28
CA ALA A 137 11.77 -25.16 0.64
C ALA A 137 10.32 -25.44 1.08
N GLN A 138 9.47 -24.41 1.22
CA GLN A 138 8.08 -24.59 1.60
C GLN A 138 7.24 -24.94 0.37
N PRO A 139 6.27 -25.87 0.50
CA PRO A 139 5.38 -26.22 -0.60
C PRO A 139 4.57 -24.99 -1.04
N ALA A 140 4.29 -24.90 -2.34
CA ALA A 140 3.45 -23.86 -2.88
C ALA A 140 2.06 -23.92 -2.21
N VAL A 141 1.60 -22.78 -1.70
CA VAL A 141 0.27 -22.64 -1.13
C VAL A 141 -0.66 -22.07 -2.21
N LEU A 142 -1.93 -22.46 -2.19
CA LEU A 142 -2.95 -21.91 -3.08
C LEU A 142 -3.05 -20.38 -2.91
N VAL A 143 -3.23 -19.68 -4.03
CA VAL A 143 -3.41 -18.22 -4.05
C VAL A 143 -4.72 -17.82 -3.34
N GLU A 144 -5.73 -18.69 -3.45
CA GLU A 144 -7.01 -18.54 -2.77
C GLU A 144 -6.95 -19.23 -1.40
N PHE A 145 -7.24 -18.47 -0.35
CA PHE A 145 -7.35 -18.97 1.02
C PHE A 145 -8.42 -18.18 1.77
N ASP A 146 -8.96 -18.75 2.85
CA ASP A 146 -9.98 -18.09 3.65
C ASP A 146 -9.41 -16.84 4.33
N ARG A 147 -9.70 -15.69 3.72
CA ARG A 147 -9.26 -14.39 4.20
C ARG A 147 -9.82 -14.07 5.58
N ARG A 148 -11.06 -14.46 5.88
CA ARG A 148 -11.68 -14.13 7.18
C ARG A 148 -10.95 -14.80 8.33
N GLU A 149 -10.58 -16.06 8.15
CA GLU A 149 -9.80 -16.80 9.14
C GLU A 149 -8.38 -16.22 9.25
N ALA A 150 -7.70 -16.06 8.11
CA ALA A 150 -6.33 -15.58 8.08
C ALA A 150 -6.18 -14.16 8.66
N ASP A 151 -7.12 -13.25 8.38
CA ASP A 151 -7.10 -11.89 8.90
C ASP A 151 -7.34 -11.86 10.40
N ARG A 152 -8.17 -12.76 10.94
CA ARG A 152 -8.37 -12.88 12.39
C ARG A 152 -7.09 -13.33 13.09
N VAL A 153 -6.43 -14.35 12.53
CA VAL A 153 -5.13 -14.83 13.02
C VAL A 153 -4.09 -13.72 12.94
N ALA A 154 -4.00 -13.01 11.82
CA ALA A 154 -3.07 -11.90 11.63
C ALA A 154 -3.31 -10.77 12.65
N LYS A 155 -4.56 -10.34 12.84
CA LYS A 155 -4.93 -9.30 13.83
C LYS A 155 -4.55 -9.73 15.25
N ALA A 156 -4.78 -11.00 15.61
CA ALA A 156 -4.36 -11.53 16.92
C ALA A 156 -2.82 -11.53 17.10
N MET A 157 -2.07 -11.92 16.06
CA MET A 157 -0.60 -11.87 16.08
C MET A 157 -0.08 -10.44 16.24
N ILE A 158 -0.66 -9.48 15.53
CA ILE A 158 -0.31 -8.05 15.63
C ILE A 158 -0.60 -7.53 17.05
N ALA A 159 -1.78 -7.84 17.61
CA ALA A 159 -2.14 -7.43 18.96
C ALA A 159 -1.19 -8.02 20.02
N ALA A 160 -0.82 -9.30 19.88
CA ALA A 160 0.13 -9.96 20.78
C ALA A 160 1.53 -9.31 20.70
N TRP A 161 1.98 -8.96 19.49
CA TRP A 161 3.23 -8.23 19.29
C TRP A 161 3.18 -6.85 19.94
N ALA A 162 2.10 -6.08 19.75
CA ALA A 162 1.93 -4.75 20.34
C ALA A 162 1.95 -4.81 21.88
N ALA A 163 1.25 -5.77 22.48
CA ALA A 163 1.25 -5.99 23.93
C ALA A 163 2.65 -6.35 24.47
N ARG A 164 3.45 -7.11 23.70
CA ARG A 164 4.84 -7.40 24.04
C ARG A 164 5.72 -6.14 24.00
N GLN A 165 5.56 -5.30 23.00
CA GLN A 165 6.31 -4.04 22.90
C GLN A 165 6.00 -3.09 24.06
N GLU A 166 4.73 -2.99 24.46
CA GLU A 166 4.32 -2.16 25.59
C GLU A 166 4.90 -2.65 26.92
N ARG A 167 4.91 -3.97 27.16
CA ARG A 167 5.58 -4.56 28.33
C ARG A 167 7.08 -4.27 28.35
N ASN A 168 7.74 -4.41 27.20
CA ASN A 168 9.18 -4.15 27.09
C ASN A 168 9.54 -2.66 27.24
N ARG A 169 8.62 -1.75 26.90
CA ARG A 169 8.77 -0.30 27.14
C ARG A 169 8.60 0.09 28.62
N ARG A 170 8.07 -0.80 29.45
CA ARG A 170 7.97 -0.61 30.91
C ARG A 170 9.03 -1.44 31.67
N PRO A 171 10.31 -1.05 31.75
CA PRO A 171 11.19 -1.54 32.81
C PRO A 171 11.31 -0.52 33.97
N ALA A 172 11.05 -1.02 35.18
CA ALA A 172 11.53 -0.54 36.49
C ALA A 172 11.24 0.92 36.93
N ALA A 173 9.97 1.34 36.95
CA ALA A 173 9.57 2.48 37.81
C ALA A 173 9.32 2.08 39.27
N ASP A 174 9.27 0.77 39.58
CA ASP A 174 8.88 0.26 40.90
C ASP A 174 10.06 -0.20 41.79
N ASP A 175 11.31 -0.19 41.30
CA ASP A 175 12.48 -0.60 42.11
C ASP A 175 13.22 0.57 42.81
N ALA A 176 12.66 1.79 42.77
CA ALA A 176 13.19 2.95 43.49
C ALA A 176 12.43 3.25 44.79
N LYS A 177 12.23 2.24 45.64
CA LYS A 177 12.00 2.45 47.07
C LYS A 177 12.94 1.55 47.86
N GLY A 178 14.21 1.93 47.88
CA GLY A 178 15.16 1.44 48.87
C GLY A 178 14.67 1.77 50.29
N PRO A 179 14.92 0.89 51.28
CA PRO A 179 14.45 1.10 52.64
C PRO A 179 15.18 2.29 53.26
N HIS A 180 14.44 3.30 53.71
CA HIS A 180 14.98 4.31 54.60
C HIS A 180 15.29 3.64 55.94
N HIS A 181 16.59 3.49 56.21
CA HIS A 181 17.09 3.15 57.53
C HIS A 181 16.79 4.28 58.52
N VAL A 182 16.50 3.83 59.75
CA VAL A 182 16.15 4.56 60.98
C VAL A 182 17.14 5.66 61.32
#